data_AF-A0A916Q0Z5-F1
#
_entry.id   AF-A0A916Q0Z5-F1
#
_cell.length_a   1.000
_cell.length_b   1.000
_cell.length_c   1.000
_cell.angle_alpha   90.00
_cell.angle_beta   90.00
_cell.angle_gamma   90.00
#
_symmetry.space_group_name_H-M   'P 1'
#
loop_
_entity.id
_entity.type
_entity.pdbx_description
1 polymer ?
#
loop_
_entity_poly.entity_id
_entity_poly.type
_entity_poly.pdbx_seq_one_letter_code
_entity_poly.pdbx_strand_id
1 'polypeptide(L)'
;MSDNQSFALAASIRDRLLNIARANQEDFQGVLIRYAIERLLYRLYQSQYRDKFVLKGAMLFVLWSQEPHRATQDLDLLCYGDNTVTHLEQVF
;
A
#
# COMPACT_ATOMS: atom_id res chain seq x y z
N MET A 1 -9.96 -27.08 -0.02
CA MET A 1 -10.27 -26.59 -1.38
C MET A 1 -10.04 -25.07 -1.56
N SER A 2 -9.89 -24.27 -0.48
CA SER A 2 -9.65 -22.81 -0.55
C SER A 2 -8.22 -22.39 -0.92
N ASP A 3 -7.19 -23.15 -0.55
CA ASP A 3 -5.78 -22.71 -0.73
C ASP A 3 -5.35 -22.58 -2.19
N ASN A 4 -5.89 -23.43 -3.07
CA ASN A 4 -5.54 -23.39 -4.48
C ASN A 4 -6.11 -22.15 -5.20
N GLN A 5 -7.23 -21.60 -4.71
CA GLN A 5 -7.81 -20.38 -5.27
C GLN A 5 -7.02 -19.14 -4.85
N SER A 6 -6.54 -19.08 -3.61
CA SER A 6 -5.71 -17.97 -3.12
C SER A 6 -4.38 -17.90 -3.86
N PHE A 7 -3.74 -19.06 -4.11
CA PHE A 7 -2.50 -19.12 -4.89
C PHE A 7 -2.71 -18.70 -6.34
N ALA A 8 -3.76 -19.21 -7.00
CA ALA A 8 -4.10 -18.84 -8.37
C ALA A 8 -4.39 -17.33 -8.50
N LEU A 9 -5.08 -16.75 -7.52
CA LEU A 9 -5.34 -15.31 -7.48
C LEU A 9 -4.06 -14.50 -7.30
N ALA A 10 -3.18 -14.89 -6.35
CA ALA A 10 -1.92 -14.21 -6.12
C ALA A 10 -1.01 -14.24 -7.36
N ALA A 11 -0.93 -15.39 -8.05
CA ALA A 11 -0.22 -15.51 -9.32
C ALA A 11 -0.80 -14.58 -10.39
N SER A 12 -2.13 -14.54 -10.54
CA SER A 12 -2.79 -13.65 -11.50
C SER A 12 -2.52 -12.17 -11.22
N ILE A 13 -2.56 -11.76 -9.94
CA ILE A 13 -2.25 -10.37 -9.54
C ILE A 13 -0.80 -10.04 -9.89
N ARG A 14 0.14 -10.94 -9.54
CA ARG A 14 1.56 -10.76 -9.84
C ARG A 14 1.80 -10.58 -11.35
N ASP A 15 1.16 -11.39 -12.19
CA ASP A 15 1.33 -11.32 -13.64
C ASP A 15 0.75 -10.03 -14.23
N ARG A 16 -0.40 -9.56 -13.71
CA ARG A 16 -0.96 -8.25 -14.09
C ARG A 16 -0.01 -7.11 -13.74
N LEU A 17 0.57 -7.12 -12.53
CA LEU A 17 1.54 -6.12 -12.09
C LEU A 17 2.82 -6.17 -12.93
N LEU A 18 3.27 -7.37 -13.31
CA LEU A 18 4.43 -7.53 -14.19
C LEU A 18 4.17 -6.96 -15.59
N ASN A 19 2.96 -7.14 -16.11
CA ASN A 19 2.57 -6.56 -17.39
C ASN A 19 2.49 -5.02 -17.32
N ILE A 20 2.01 -4.46 -16.21
CA ILE A 20 2.02 -3.00 -15.98
C ILE A 20 3.46 -2.47 -15.96
N ALA A 21 4.35 -3.10 -15.19
CA ALA A 21 5.76 -2.70 -15.13
C ALA A 21 6.43 -2.70 -16.52
N ARG A 22 6.19 -3.75 -17.32
CA ARG A 22 6.70 -3.86 -18.69
C ARG A 22 6.13 -2.79 -19.61
N ALA A 23 4.83 -2.52 -19.54
CA ALA A 23 4.16 -1.53 -20.39
C ALA A 23 4.65 -0.10 -20.10
N ASN A 24 4.90 0.20 -18.82
CA ASN A 24 5.33 1.52 -18.36
C ASN A 24 6.87 1.69 -18.33
N GLN A 25 7.63 0.63 -18.64
CA GLN A 25 9.09 0.60 -18.52
C GLN A 25 9.57 0.92 -17.08
N GLU A 26 8.81 0.48 -16.07
CA GLU A 26 9.10 0.66 -14.66
C GLU A 26 9.78 -0.58 -14.06
N ASP A 27 10.52 -0.41 -12.97
CA ASP A 27 11.03 -1.52 -12.18
C ASP A 27 9.87 -2.29 -11.51
N PHE A 28 9.86 -3.62 -11.69
CA PHE A 28 8.76 -4.46 -11.20
C PHE A 28 8.66 -4.47 -9.67
N GLN A 29 9.79 -4.38 -8.96
CA GLN A 29 9.78 -4.33 -7.50
C GLN A 29 9.13 -3.04 -7.01
N GLY A 30 9.40 -1.90 -7.66
CA GLY A 30 8.71 -0.63 -7.40
C GLY A 30 7.19 -0.74 -7.56
N VAL A 31 6.72 -1.38 -8.65
CA VAL A 31 5.28 -1.61 -8.89
C VAL A 31 4.66 -2.49 -7.80
N LEU A 32 5.35 -3.55 -7.37
CA LEU A 32 4.88 -4.41 -6.28
C LEU A 32 4.72 -3.66 -4.96
N ILE A 33 5.73 -2.85 -4.59
CA ILE A 33 5.71 -2.06 -3.36
C ILE A 33 4.58 -1.04 -3.40
N ARG A 34 4.46 -0.28 -4.50
CA ARG A 34 3.37 0.69 -4.69
C ARG A 34 2.00 0.02 -4.57
N TYR A 35 1.81 -1.11 -5.23
CA TYR A 35 0.56 -1.88 -5.13
C TYR A 35 0.28 -2.30 -3.68
N ALA A 36 1.28 -2.82 -2.95
CA ALA A 36 1.10 -3.23 -1.56
C ALA A 36 0.69 -2.05 -0.65
N ILE A 37 1.34 -0.89 -0.82
CA ILE A 37 1.03 0.34 -0.08
C ILE A 37 -0.38 0.83 -0.41
N GLU A 38 -0.76 0.92 -1.68
CA GLU A 38 -2.11 1.36 -2.08
C GLU A 38 -3.19 0.40 -1.57
N ARG A 39 -2.95 -0.91 -1.57
CA ARG A 39 -3.88 -1.90 -0.98
C ARG A 39 -3.96 -1.78 0.53
N LEU A 40 -2.88 -1.43 1.23
CA LEU A 40 -2.89 -1.16 2.66
C LEU A 40 -3.70 0.11 2.97
N LEU A 41 -3.45 1.20 2.24
CA LEU A 41 -4.21 2.45 2.35
C LEU A 41 -5.71 2.23 2.09
N TYR A 42 -6.06 1.45 1.08
CA TYR A 42 -7.44 1.08 0.81
C TYR A 42 -8.08 0.35 2.00
N ARG A 43 -7.40 -0.63 2.60
CA ARG A 43 -7.91 -1.34 3.79
C ARG A 43 -8.03 -0.42 5.01
N LEU A 44 -7.06 0.47 5.21
CA LEU A 44 -7.10 1.46 6.29
C LEU A 44 -8.30 2.39 6.13
N TYR A 45 -8.57 2.86 4.92
CA TYR A 45 -9.73 3.69 4.60
C TYR A 45 -11.07 2.99 4.86
N GLN A 46 -11.15 1.67 4.62
CA GLN A 46 -12.35 0.87 4.90
C GLN A 46 -12.49 0.48 6.39
N SER A 47 -11.48 0.75 7.22
CA SER A 47 -11.50 0.39 8.64
C SER A 47 -12.17 1.47 9.51
N GLN A 48 -12.52 1.09 10.74
CA GLN A 48 -12.98 2.03 11.78
C GLN A 48 -11.93 3.10 12.17
N TYR A 49 -10.67 2.92 11.75
CA TYR A 49 -9.58 3.83 12.09
C TYR A 49 -9.30 4.88 11.02
N ARG A 50 -10.05 4.92 9.92
CA ARG A 50 -9.77 5.80 8.77
C ARG A 50 -9.55 7.27 9.16
N ASP A 51 -10.34 7.77 10.10
CA ASP A 51 -10.34 9.17 10.52
C ASP A 51 -9.22 9.47 11.54
N LYS A 52 -8.47 8.45 11.98
CA LYS A 52 -7.32 8.60 12.86
C LYS A 52 -6.01 8.83 12.12
N PHE A 53 -5.93 8.55 10.81
CA PHE A 53 -4.67 8.59 10.08
C PHE A 53 -4.69 9.61 8.94
N VAL A 54 -3.57 10.32 8.78
CA VAL A 54 -3.33 11.22 7.65
C VAL A 54 -2.08 10.75 6.91
N LEU A 55 -2.22 10.57 5.59
CA LEU A 55 -1.11 10.27 4.70
C LEU A 55 -0.14 11.44 4.64
N LYS A 56 1.16 11.16 4.79
CA LYS A 56 2.23 12.15 4.68
C LYS A 56 3.42 11.59 3.89
N GLY A 57 4.50 12.37 3.84
CA GLY A 57 5.79 11.92 3.29
C GLY A 57 5.80 11.77 1.77
N ALA A 58 6.75 10.97 1.28
CA ALA A 58 7.05 10.87 -0.15
C ALA A 58 5.89 10.27 -0.98
N MET A 59 5.04 9.44 -0.38
CA MET A 59 3.89 8.83 -1.06
C MET A 59 2.84 9.87 -1.51
N LEU A 60 2.75 11.04 -0.83
CA LEU A 60 1.89 12.13 -1.29
C LEU A 60 2.29 12.64 -2.68
N PHE A 61 3.60 12.72 -2.96
CA PHE A 61 4.09 13.18 -4.25
C PHE A 61 3.76 12.18 -5.37
N VAL A 62 3.73 10.88 -5.07
CA VAL A 62 3.29 9.84 -6.02
C VAL A 62 1.82 9.99 -6.40
N LEU A 63 0.98 10.47 -5.47
CA LEU A 63 -0.46 10.66 -5.72
C LEU A 63 -0.81 12.03 -6.33
N TRP A 64 -0.06 13.08 -5.99
CA TRP A 64 -0.35 14.45 -6.44
C TRP A 64 0.41 14.89 -7.70
N SER A 65 1.55 14.28 -8.00
CA SER A 65 2.36 14.66 -9.16
C SER A 65 2.11 13.76 -10.35
N GLN A 66 2.17 14.34 -11.55
CA GLN A 66 2.23 13.58 -12.80
C GLN A 66 3.67 13.21 -13.18
N GLU A 67 4.68 13.70 -12.45
CA GLU A 67 6.07 13.36 -12.70
C GLU A 67 6.56 12.29 -11.72
N PRO A 68 7.33 11.29 -12.20
CA PRO A 68 7.90 10.26 -11.35
C PRO A 68 8.94 10.89 -10.42
N HIS A 69 8.54 11.12 -9.17
CA HIS A 69 9.47 11.43 -8.10
C HIS A 69 10.29 10.19 -7.73
N ARG A 70 11.41 10.40 -7.02
CA ARG A 70 12.25 9.33 -6.46
C ARG A 70 11.37 8.23 -5.88
N ALA A 71 11.66 6.98 -6.26
CA ALA A 71 10.98 5.81 -5.72
C ALA A 71 10.97 5.86 -4.18
N THR A 72 9.79 5.80 -3.58
CA THR A 72 9.60 5.64 -2.13
C THR A 72 9.11 4.23 -1.84
N GLN A 73 9.69 3.61 -0.83
CA GLN A 73 9.26 2.30 -0.35
C GLN A 73 8.50 2.41 0.97
N ASP A 74 8.55 3.60 1.59
CA ASP A 74 7.99 3.85 2.90
C ASP A 74 6.58 4.41 2.79
N LEU A 75 5.73 4.04 3.75
CA LEU A 75 4.42 4.62 3.98
C LEU A 75 4.45 5.41 5.28
N ASP A 76 4.50 6.73 5.17
CA ASP A 76 4.43 7.61 6.33
C ASP A 76 2.98 8.00 6.64
N LEU A 77 2.56 7.73 7.87
CA LEU A 77 1.26 8.14 8.40
C LEU A 77 1.44 9.00 9.66
N LEU A 78 0.65 10.05 9.78
CA LEU A 78 0.41 10.71 11.07
C LEU A 78 -0.83 10.05 11.70
N CYS A 79 -0.75 9.68 12.98
CA CYS A 79 -1.86 9.10 13.72
C CYS A 79 -2.34 10.09 14.80
N TYR A 80 -3.66 10.20 14.96
CA TYR A 80 -4.33 10.90 16.04
C TYR A 80 -4.99 9.93 17.01
N GLY A 81 -4.93 10.25 18.30
CA GLY A 81 -5.50 9.46 19.38
C GLY A 81 -4.44 8.91 20.32
N ASP A 82 -4.84 7.93 21.13
CA ASP A 82 -3.96 7.26 22.07
C ASP A 82 -2.93 6.40 21.32
N ASN A 83 -1.65 6.70 21.50
CA ASN A 83 -0.52 5.96 20.92
C ASN A 83 0.30 5.23 22.00
N THR A 84 -0.25 5.05 23.19
CA THR A 84 0.37 4.23 24.23
C THR A 84 0.47 2.78 23.76
N VAL A 85 1.51 2.08 24.23
CA VAL A 85 1.76 0.67 23.91
C VAL A 85 0.52 -0.18 24.23
N THR A 86 -0.11 0.06 25.39
CA THR A 86 -1.31 -0.64 25.83
C THR A 86 -2.48 -0.50 24.86
N HIS A 87 -2.69 0.69 24.27
CA HIS A 87 -3.74 0.86 23.27
C HIS A 87 -3.41 0.10 21.97
N LEU A 88 -2.15 0.16 21.53
CA LEU A 88 -1.73 -0.48 20.28
C LEU A 88 -1.84 -2.02 20.35
N GLU A 89 -1.53 -2.63 21.50
CA GLU A 89 -1.70 -4.07 21.74
C GLU A 89 -3.16 -4.55 21.65
N GLN A 90 -4.14 -3.66 21.82
CA GLN A 90 -5.55 -4.01 21.67
C GLN A 90 -6.04 -3.92 20.22
N VAL A 91 -5.32 -3.16 19.38
CA VAL A 91 -5.68 -2.89 17.99
C VAL A 91 -5.04 -3.89 17.03
N PHE A 92 -3.82 -4.35 17.32
CA PHE A 92 -3.00 -5.25 16.51
C PHE A 92 -2.74 -6.58 17.23
#